data_AF-A0A3D5S1P2-F1
#
_entry.id   AF-A0A3D5S1P2-F1
#
_cell.length_a   1.000
_cell.length_b   1.000
_cell.length_c   1.000
_cell.angle_alpha   90.00
_cell.angle_beta   90.00
_cell.angle_gamma   90.00
#
_symmetry.space_group_name_H-M   'P 1'
#
loop_
_entity.id
_entity.type
_entity.pdbx_description
1 polymer ?
#
loop_
_entity_poly.entity_id
_entity_poly.type
_entity_poly.pdbx_seq_one_letter_code
_entity_poly.pdbx_strand_id
1 'polypeptide(L)'
;MISTQFARDVEEGLSSNPKRLSSKYFYDAVGDKLFQQIMQLDEYYLTRAELNIFQTRKERFLELFDSGGAFRIVELGAGDGMKTKVLLKHFQGEGADFSYCPVDISANVLNDLERNVKAEIPELKMEPLAGDYFKVLADLKFKNHKRNIAFFLGSNIGNFRKDLAIDFLSSIQSNLQKGDFLLIGFDLKKDPKRILAAYNDSQGVTKAFNMNLLTRINKELDGDFKLENFDHNPIYDPLTGECRSYLIATEEHEVCLKSIQKKV
;
A
#
# COMPACT_ATOMS: atom_id res chain seq x y z
N MET A 1 13.06 25.22 -12.06
CA MET A 1 12.65 23.81 -12.21
C MET A 1 11.38 23.61 -11.40
N ILE A 2 10.34 23.01 -11.97
CA ILE A 2 9.16 22.61 -11.16
C ILE A 2 9.64 21.46 -10.28
N SER A 3 9.89 21.75 -8.99
CA SER A 3 10.25 20.73 -8.02
C SER A 3 9.06 19.77 -7.87
N THR A 4 9.26 18.50 -8.24
CA THR A 4 8.23 17.46 -8.10
C THR A 4 7.88 17.31 -6.61
N GLN A 5 6.70 16.78 -6.29
CA GLN A 5 6.39 16.49 -4.88
C GLN A 5 7.45 15.55 -4.26
N PHE A 6 7.97 14.60 -5.05
CA PHE A 6 9.06 13.73 -4.62
C PHE A 6 10.33 14.50 -4.25
N ALA A 7 10.77 15.44 -5.09
CA ALA A 7 11.94 16.27 -4.81
C ALA A 7 11.79 17.07 -3.50
N ARG A 8 10.62 17.66 -3.26
CA ARG A 8 10.32 18.39 -2.02
C ARG A 8 10.33 17.50 -0.79
N ASP A 9 9.66 16.35 -0.85
CA ASP A 9 9.58 15.42 0.28
C ASP A 9 10.96 14.81 0.60
N VAL A 10 11.79 14.55 -0.42
CA VAL A 10 13.17 14.08 -0.23
C VAL A 10 14.05 15.16 0.40
N GLU A 11 13.95 16.40 -0.09
CA GLU A 11 14.67 17.53 0.48
C GLU A 11 14.31 17.75 1.95
N GLU A 12 13.02 17.83 2.28
CA GLU A 12 12.54 17.99 3.66
C GLU A 12 13.00 16.82 4.53
N GLY A 13 12.79 15.60 4.05
CA GLY A 13 13.08 14.37 4.77
C GLY A 13 14.56 14.15 5.08
N LEU A 14 15.46 14.50 4.17
CA LEU A 14 16.91 14.43 4.39
C LEU A 14 17.46 15.64 5.16
N SER A 15 16.68 16.72 5.30
CA SER A 15 17.02 17.87 6.16
C SER A 15 16.59 17.70 7.61
N SER A 16 15.67 16.77 7.90
CA SER A 16 15.16 16.59 9.25
C SER A 16 16.16 15.87 10.15
N ASN A 17 16.03 16.08 11.46
CA ASN A 17 16.77 15.32 12.47
C ASN A 17 15.76 14.64 13.43
N PRO A 18 15.62 13.30 13.39
CA PRO A 18 16.30 12.35 12.50
C PRO A 18 15.86 12.48 11.03
N LYS A 19 16.73 12.07 10.09
CA LYS A 19 16.40 11.97 8.66
C LYS A 19 15.29 10.93 8.45
N ARG A 20 14.31 11.20 7.58
CA ARG A 20 13.19 10.29 7.32
C ARG A 20 12.64 10.45 5.91
N LEU A 21 12.14 9.38 5.32
CA LEU A 21 11.44 9.42 4.03
C LEU A 21 10.12 8.64 4.14
N SER A 22 9.12 9.04 3.36
CA SER A 22 7.82 8.39 3.35
C SER A 22 7.88 7.04 2.61
N SER A 23 7.29 5.99 3.19
CA SER A 23 7.21 4.66 2.57
C SER A 23 6.43 4.63 1.26
N LYS A 24 5.58 5.64 0.98
CA LYS A 24 4.89 5.76 -0.31
C LYS A 24 5.86 5.82 -1.50
N TYR A 25 7.12 6.21 -1.28
CA TYR A 25 8.12 6.31 -2.32
C TYR A 25 8.83 5.00 -2.68
N PHE A 26 8.59 3.92 -1.92
CA PHE A 26 9.07 2.61 -2.32
C PHE A 26 8.42 2.10 -3.60
N TYR A 27 7.18 2.51 -3.89
CA TYR A 27 6.34 1.99 -4.98
C TYR A 27 6.60 2.71 -6.32
N ASP A 28 7.80 2.53 -6.86
CA ASP A 28 8.06 2.70 -8.29
C ASP A 28 7.95 1.33 -9.00
N ALA A 29 8.15 1.29 -10.32
CA ALA A 29 8.00 0.03 -11.08
C ALA A 29 8.92 -1.11 -10.61
N VAL A 30 10.06 -0.80 -9.98
CA VAL A 30 10.97 -1.81 -9.41
C VAL A 30 10.48 -2.21 -8.02
N GLY A 31 10.14 -1.25 -7.18
CA GLY A 31 9.63 -1.51 -5.84
C GLY A 31 8.31 -2.27 -5.83
N ASP A 32 7.41 -2.02 -6.79
CA ASP A 32 6.17 -2.78 -6.97
C ASP A 32 6.46 -4.29 -7.17
N LYS A 33 7.46 -4.61 -7.98
CA LYS A 33 7.89 -6.01 -8.22
C LYS A 33 8.57 -6.62 -6.99
N LEU A 34 9.41 -5.86 -6.30
CA LEU A 34 10.03 -6.31 -5.05
C LEU A 34 8.97 -6.57 -3.98
N PHE A 35 7.93 -5.74 -3.88
CA PHE A 35 6.81 -5.98 -2.96
C PHE A 35 6.00 -7.22 -3.35
N GLN A 36 5.75 -7.46 -4.64
CA GLN A 36 5.15 -8.71 -5.10
C GLN A 36 5.98 -9.94 -4.70
N GLN A 37 7.31 -9.85 -4.76
CA GLN A 37 8.20 -10.91 -4.27
C GLN A 37 8.10 -11.08 -2.76
N ILE A 38 8.08 -9.97 -1.98
CA ILE A 38 7.89 -10.00 -0.53
C ILE A 38 6.61 -10.76 -0.16
N MET A 39 5.51 -10.52 -0.87
CA MET A 39 4.23 -11.19 -0.62
C MET A 39 4.28 -12.72 -0.79
N GLN A 40 5.28 -13.26 -1.50
CA GLN A 40 5.47 -14.70 -1.70
C GLN A 40 6.43 -15.34 -0.69
N LEU A 41 7.14 -14.55 0.12
CA LEU A 41 8.11 -15.06 1.09
C LEU A 41 7.43 -15.84 2.23
N ASP A 42 8.08 -16.90 2.69
CA ASP A 42 7.59 -17.71 3.81
C ASP A 42 7.53 -16.90 5.12
N GLU A 43 8.47 -15.97 5.32
CA GLU A 43 8.49 -15.09 6.47
C GLU A 43 7.33 -14.06 6.45
N TYR A 44 6.93 -13.57 5.27
CA TYR A 44 5.90 -12.54 5.12
C TYR A 44 4.47 -13.12 5.14
N TYR A 45 4.01 -13.48 6.33
CA TYR A 45 2.72 -14.17 6.51
C TYR A 45 1.48 -13.30 6.22
N LEU A 46 1.59 -11.98 6.23
CA LEU A 46 0.45 -11.04 6.26
C LEU A 46 -0.50 -11.29 5.08
N THR A 47 0.06 -11.39 3.88
CA THR A 47 -0.71 -11.59 2.66
C THR A 47 -1.48 -12.91 2.67
N ARG A 48 -0.84 -14.01 3.10
CA ARG A 48 -1.48 -15.33 3.20
C ARG A 48 -2.56 -15.37 4.27
N ALA A 49 -2.34 -14.72 5.41
CA ALA A 49 -3.31 -14.65 6.49
C ALA A 49 -4.59 -13.91 6.05
N GLU A 50 -4.45 -12.74 5.42
CA GLU A 50 -5.60 -11.97 4.93
C GLU A 50 -6.31 -12.67 3.75
N LEU A 51 -5.55 -13.30 2.85
CA LEU A 51 -6.10 -14.13 1.77
C LEU A 51 -6.96 -15.28 2.32
N ASN A 52 -6.50 -15.95 3.39
CA ASN A 52 -7.26 -17.04 4.03
C ASN A 52 -8.60 -16.54 4.59
N ILE A 53 -8.65 -15.33 5.16
CA ILE A 53 -9.90 -14.71 5.61
C ILE A 53 -10.85 -14.54 4.43
N PHE A 54 -10.37 -14.03 3.30
CA PHE A 54 -11.23 -13.84 2.11
C PHE A 54 -11.71 -15.17 1.55
N GLN A 55 -10.86 -16.20 1.50
CA GLN A 55 -11.23 -17.53 1.03
C GLN A 55 -12.29 -18.20 1.91
N THR A 56 -12.20 -18.03 3.24
CA THR A 56 -13.06 -18.74 4.21
C THR A 56 -14.30 -17.94 4.62
N ARG A 57 -14.38 -16.65 4.28
CA ARG A 57 -15.47 -15.75 4.67
C ARG A 57 -16.14 -15.03 3.50
N LYS A 58 -15.82 -15.37 2.25
CA LYS A 58 -16.40 -14.74 1.05
C LYS A 58 -17.92 -14.75 1.05
N GLU A 59 -18.56 -15.83 1.47
CA GLU A 59 -20.01 -15.95 1.56
C GLU A 59 -20.57 -14.95 2.57
N ARG A 60 -19.93 -14.85 3.74
CA ARG A 60 -20.31 -13.89 4.77
C ARG A 60 -20.14 -12.44 4.33
N PHE A 61 -19.11 -12.15 3.55
CA PHE A 61 -18.94 -10.81 2.98
C PHE A 61 -20.08 -10.48 2.01
N LEU A 62 -20.45 -11.42 1.12
CA LEU A 62 -21.58 -11.21 0.21
C LEU A 62 -22.87 -10.94 0.98
N GLU A 63 -23.21 -11.75 1.99
CA GLU A 63 -24.39 -11.55 2.84
C GLU A 63 -24.46 -10.17 3.51
N LEU A 64 -23.30 -9.60 3.87
CA LEU A 64 -23.23 -8.27 4.51
C LEU A 64 -23.39 -7.14 3.50
N PHE A 65 -22.82 -7.34 2.31
CA PHE A 65 -22.67 -6.32 1.29
C PHE A 65 -23.89 -6.22 0.38
N ASP A 66 -24.45 -7.36 -0.01
CA ASP A 66 -25.65 -7.44 -0.80
C ASP A 66 -26.89 -7.27 0.08
N SER A 67 -27.51 -6.09 -0.03
CA SER A 67 -28.80 -5.79 0.61
C SER A 67 -29.95 -5.80 -0.38
N GLY A 68 -29.87 -6.61 -1.44
CA GLY A 68 -30.88 -6.69 -2.50
C GLY A 68 -30.76 -5.60 -3.56
N GLY A 69 -29.56 -5.05 -3.77
CA GLY A 69 -29.32 -3.96 -4.72
C GLY A 69 -27.84 -3.73 -5.02
N ALA A 70 -27.59 -2.89 -6.03
CA ALA A 70 -26.24 -2.68 -6.55
C ALA A 70 -25.30 -2.01 -5.53
N PHE A 71 -24.05 -2.50 -5.45
CA PHE A 71 -23.01 -1.90 -4.63
C PHE A 71 -21.70 -1.67 -5.39
N ARG A 72 -20.82 -0.85 -4.82
CA ARG A 72 -19.51 -0.53 -5.39
C ARG A 72 -18.42 -0.86 -4.37
N ILE A 73 -17.44 -1.65 -4.77
CA ILE A 73 -16.23 -1.87 -4.00
C ILE A 73 -15.21 -0.81 -4.40
N VAL A 74 -14.72 -0.03 -3.45
CA VAL A 74 -13.65 0.95 -3.64
C VAL A 74 -12.44 0.47 -2.85
N GLU A 75 -11.39 0.03 -3.53
CA GLU A 75 -10.20 -0.50 -2.86
C GLU A 75 -9.05 0.50 -2.87
N LEU A 76 -8.67 0.97 -1.69
CA LEU A 76 -7.59 1.94 -1.48
C LEU A 76 -6.26 1.18 -1.33
N GLY A 77 -5.34 1.38 -2.28
CA GLY A 77 -4.08 0.64 -2.35
C GLY A 77 -4.31 -0.79 -2.83
N ALA A 78 -4.91 -0.93 -4.02
CA ALA A 78 -5.37 -2.22 -4.54
C ALA A 78 -4.22 -3.19 -4.86
N GLY A 79 -3.02 -2.70 -5.15
CA GLY A 79 -1.92 -3.58 -5.50
C GLY A 79 -2.25 -4.47 -6.72
N ASP A 80 -1.78 -5.72 -6.69
CA ASP A 80 -2.10 -6.71 -7.72
C ASP A 80 -3.51 -7.33 -7.61
N GLY A 81 -4.31 -6.88 -6.61
CA GLY A 81 -5.66 -7.35 -6.33
C GLY A 81 -5.77 -8.84 -6.01
N MET A 82 -4.66 -9.54 -5.72
CA MET A 82 -4.65 -11.00 -5.53
C MET A 82 -5.70 -11.47 -4.52
N LYS A 83 -5.79 -10.76 -3.38
CA LYS A 83 -6.78 -11.04 -2.33
C LYS A 83 -8.19 -10.74 -2.83
N THR A 84 -8.40 -9.52 -3.31
CA THR A 84 -9.73 -9.03 -3.68
C THR A 84 -10.37 -9.85 -4.80
N LYS A 85 -9.59 -10.37 -5.75
CA LYS A 85 -10.08 -11.29 -6.81
C LYS A 85 -10.84 -12.51 -6.25
N VAL A 86 -10.55 -12.98 -5.04
CA VAL A 86 -11.32 -14.05 -4.39
C VAL A 86 -12.78 -13.64 -4.19
N LEU A 87 -13.00 -12.42 -3.68
CA LEU A 87 -14.34 -11.88 -3.46
C LEU A 87 -15.01 -11.53 -4.79
N LEU A 88 -14.30 -10.88 -5.72
CA LEU A 88 -14.84 -10.51 -7.02
C LEU A 88 -15.36 -11.73 -7.79
N LYS A 89 -14.59 -12.83 -7.83
CA LYS A 89 -15.01 -14.08 -8.47
C LYS A 89 -16.23 -14.69 -7.81
N HIS A 90 -16.25 -14.70 -6.47
CA HIS A 90 -17.39 -15.25 -5.74
C HIS A 90 -18.65 -14.43 -5.98
N PHE A 91 -18.58 -13.11 -5.84
CA PHE A 91 -19.74 -12.23 -6.02
C PHE A 91 -20.27 -12.29 -7.46
N GLN A 92 -19.38 -12.36 -8.46
CA GLN A 92 -19.79 -12.57 -9.86
C GLN A 92 -20.48 -13.94 -10.05
N GLY A 93 -19.94 -15.00 -9.45
CA GLY A 93 -20.50 -16.35 -9.54
C GLY A 93 -21.88 -16.48 -8.89
N GLU A 94 -22.14 -15.73 -7.82
CA GLU A 94 -23.45 -15.66 -7.15
C GLU A 94 -24.41 -14.66 -7.82
N GLY A 95 -24.00 -13.98 -8.90
CA GLY A 95 -24.84 -13.06 -9.66
C GLY A 95 -25.13 -11.72 -8.98
N ALA A 96 -24.25 -11.28 -8.07
CA ALA A 96 -24.39 -9.97 -7.42
C ALA A 96 -24.21 -8.82 -8.44
N ASP A 97 -24.98 -7.73 -8.31
CA ASP A 97 -24.77 -6.51 -9.11
C ASP A 97 -23.77 -5.59 -8.41
N PHE A 98 -22.53 -5.58 -8.88
CA PHE A 98 -21.50 -4.72 -8.31
C PHE A 98 -20.52 -4.15 -9.34
N SER A 99 -19.83 -3.09 -8.95
CA SER A 99 -18.66 -2.57 -9.66
C SER A 99 -17.44 -2.51 -8.74
N TYR A 100 -16.25 -2.58 -9.36
CA TYR A 100 -14.98 -2.57 -8.66
C TYR A 100 -14.15 -1.36 -9.07
N CYS A 101 -13.73 -0.56 -8.09
CA CYS A 101 -12.97 0.66 -8.28
C CYS A 101 -11.66 0.56 -7.50
N PRO A 102 -10.60 -0.02 -8.09
CA PRO A 102 -9.28 -0.03 -7.47
C PRO A 102 -8.62 1.33 -7.58
N VAL A 103 -8.01 1.75 -6.48
CA VAL A 103 -7.29 2.99 -6.33
C VAL A 103 -5.85 2.67 -5.95
N ASP A 104 -4.89 3.24 -6.67
CA ASP A 104 -3.47 3.09 -6.35
C ASP A 104 -2.66 4.31 -6.80
N ILE A 105 -1.54 4.58 -6.13
CA ILE A 105 -0.59 5.61 -6.54
C ILE A 105 0.18 5.15 -7.77
N SER A 106 0.42 3.84 -7.92
CA SER A 106 1.10 3.25 -9.06
C SER A 106 0.14 2.95 -10.21
N ALA A 107 0.19 3.77 -11.26
CA ALA A 107 -0.54 3.51 -12.50
C ALA A 107 -0.12 2.19 -13.17
N ASN A 108 1.14 1.74 -12.96
CA ASN A 108 1.63 0.48 -13.52
C ASN A 108 0.87 -0.71 -12.92
N VAL A 109 0.72 -0.72 -11.60
CA VAL A 109 0.03 -1.77 -10.87
C VAL A 109 -1.46 -1.82 -11.23
N LEU A 110 -2.11 -0.66 -11.41
CA LEU A 110 -3.51 -0.61 -11.88
C LEU A 110 -3.68 -1.20 -13.28
N ASN A 111 -2.77 -0.93 -14.21
CA ASN A 111 -2.82 -1.50 -15.57
C ASN A 111 -2.63 -3.03 -15.56
N ASP A 112 -1.74 -3.54 -14.69
CA ASP A 112 -1.53 -4.97 -14.52
C ASP A 112 -2.73 -5.65 -13.87
N LEU A 113 -3.30 -5.02 -12.83
CA LEU A 113 -4.52 -5.46 -12.18
C LEU A 113 -5.69 -5.53 -13.17
N GLU A 114 -5.89 -4.48 -13.97
CA GLU A 114 -6.99 -4.42 -14.96
C GLU A 114 -6.86 -5.53 -16.00
N ARG A 115 -5.66 -5.78 -16.54
CA ARG A 115 -5.42 -6.91 -17.45
C ARG A 115 -5.76 -8.25 -16.80
N ASN A 116 -5.28 -8.48 -15.58
CA ASN A 116 -5.49 -9.75 -14.89
C ASN A 116 -6.97 -9.97 -14.54
N VAL A 117 -7.65 -8.94 -14.07
CA VAL A 117 -9.09 -9.00 -13.74
C VAL A 117 -9.91 -9.21 -15.01
N LYS A 118 -9.63 -8.52 -16.11
CA LYS A 118 -10.35 -8.74 -17.39
C LYS A 118 -10.13 -10.14 -17.95
N ALA A 119 -8.97 -10.74 -17.74
CA ALA A 119 -8.70 -12.11 -18.16
C ALA A 119 -9.45 -13.15 -17.30
N GLU A 120 -9.62 -12.88 -16.00
CA GLU A 120 -10.21 -13.83 -15.06
C GLU A 120 -11.72 -13.62 -14.81
N ILE A 121 -12.23 -12.40 -14.99
CA ILE A 121 -13.61 -11.96 -14.74
C ILE A 121 -14.03 -10.94 -15.83
N PRO A 122 -14.20 -11.36 -17.09
CA PRO A 122 -14.35 -10.43 -18.24
C PRO A 122 -15.54 -9.47 -18.15
N GLU A 123 -16.60 -9.88 -17.45
CA GLU A 123 -17.86 -9.11 -17.33
C GLU A 123 -17.83 -8.09 -16.18
N LEU A 124 -16.77 -8.07 -15.36
CA LEU A 124 -16.69 -7.18 -14.21
C LEU A 124 -16.60 -5.71 -14.65
N LYS A 125 -17.53 -4.88 -14.15
CA LYS A 125 -17.47 -3.42 -14.31
C LYS A 125 -16.36 -2.86 -13.43
N MET A 126 -15.25 -2.46 -14.04
CA MET A 126 -14.07 -1.95 -13.37
C MET A 126 -13.81 -0.47 -13.68
N GLU A 127 -13.51 0.33 -12.65
CA GLU A 127 -13.25 1.77 -12.73
C GLU A 127 -11.92 2.09 -12.02
N PRO A 128 -10.75 1.84 -12.64
CA PRO A 128 -9.46 2.09 -12.00
C PRO A 128 -9.19 3.59 -11.85
N LEU A 129 -8.65 4.01 -10.70
CA LEU A 129 -8.29 5.39 -10.40
C LEU A 129 -6.86 5.51 -9.88
N ALA A 130 -6.00 6.15 -10.67
CA ALA A 130 -4.63 6.45 -10.24
C ALA A 130 -4.60 7.72 -9.38
N GLY A 131 -4.08 7.63 -8.16
CA GLY A 131 -3.97 8.80 -7.28
C GLY A 131 -3.64 8.50 -5.83
N ASP A 132 -3.31 9.56 -5.11
CA ASP A 132 -3.18 9.53 -3.65
C ASP A 132 -4.56 9.33 -2.99
N TYR A 133 -4.61 8.52 -1.94
CA TYR A 133 -5.86 8.11 -1.31
C TYR A 133 -6.71 9.30 -0.84
N PHE A 134 -6.10 10.35 -0.28
CA PHE A 134 -6.85 11.51 0.23
C PHE A 134 -7.51 12.29 -0.91
N LYS A 135 -6.80 12.42 -2.04
CA LYS A 135 -7.34 13.08 -3.23
C LYS A 135 -8.48 12.26 -3.82
N VAL A 136 -8.27 10.96 -3.95
CA VAL A 136 -9.29 10.06 -4.52
C VAL A 136 -10.52 10.00 -3.62
N LEU A 137 -10.37 9.98 -2.29
CA LEU A 137 -11.51 10.06 -1.36
C LEU A 137 -12.27 11.39 -1.45
N ALA A 138 -11.59 12.51 -1.72
CA ALA A 138 -12.26 13.80 -1.93
C ALA A 138 -13.04 13.86 -3.26
N ASP A 139 -12.51 13.21 -4.30
CA ASP A 139 -13.09 13.17 -5.64
C ASP A 139 -14.20 12.13 -5.77
N LEU A 140 -14.02 10.97 -5.13
CA LEU A 140 -15.03 9.94 -4.93
C LEU A 140 -16.06 10.48 -3.95
N LYS A 141 -16.93 11.36 -4.42
CA LYS A 141 -18.20 11.58 -3.73
C LYS A 141 -18.95 10.26 -3.77
N PHE A 142 -18.80 9.43 -2.73
CA PHE A 142 -19.59 8.21 -2.49
C PHE A 142 -21.11 8.50 -2.41
N LYS A 143 -21.51 9.76 -2.61
CA LYS A 143 -22.87 10.29 -2.73
C LYS A 143 -23.59 9.92 -4.04
N ASN A 144 -23.25 8.79 -4.65
CA ASN A 144 -24.07 8.21 -5.69
C ASN A 144 -25.08 7.29 -4.99
N HIS A 145 -26.31 7.12 -5.49
CA HIS A 145 -27.35 6.30 -4.86
C HIS A 145 -27.03 4.78 -4.76
N LYS A 146 -25.76 4.39 -4.92
CA LYS A 146 -25.25 3.02 -4.79
C LYS A 146 -24.52 2.91 -3.45
N ARG A 147 -24.71 1.77 -2.78
CA ARG A 147 -23.97 1.43 -1.55
C ARG A 147 -22.48 1.28 -1.87
N ASN A 148 -21.62 1.83 -1.03
CA ASN A 148 -20.18 1.74 -1.19
C ASN A 148 -19.53 0.91 -0.10
N ILE A 149 -18.47 0.22 -0.49
CA ILE A 149 -17.71 -0.68 0.36
C ILE A 149 -16.25 -0.32 0.18
N ALA A 150 -15.74 0.49 1.11
CA ALA A 150 -14.36 0.91 1.11
C ALA A 150 -13.48 -0.23 1.65
N PHE A 151 -12.53 -0.70 0.86
CA PHE A 151 -11.51 -1.67 1.26
C PHE A 151 -10.21 -0.93 1.56
N PHE A 152 -9.62 -1.20 2.72
CA PHE A 152 -8.26 -0.76 3.05
C PHE A 152 -7.50 -1.91 3.71
N LEU A 153 -6.83 -2.70 2.87
CA LEU A 153 -6.34 -4.03 3.21
C LEU A 153 -4.84 -4.05 3.49
N GLY A 154 -4.32 -5.22 3.85
CA GLY A 154 -2.87 -5.48 3.94
C GLY A 154 -2.21 -4.80 5.13
N SER A 155 -2.99 -4.36 6.13
CA SER A 155 -2.49 -3.55 7.24
C SER A 155 -1.81 -2.25 6.79
N ASN A 156 -2.18 -1.72 5.61
CA ASN A 156 -1.61 -0.49 5.06
C ASN A 156 -1.79 0.72 5.97
N ILE A 157 -2.83 0.73 6.81
CA ILE A 157 -3.04 1.74 7.86
C ILE A 157 -1.84 1.88 8.80
N GLY A 158 -1.06 0.81 8.99
CA GLY A 158 0.16 0.81 9.80
C GLY A 158 1.32 1.63 9.23
N ASN A 159 1.25 2.04 7.95
CA ASN A 159 2.23 2.97 7.36
C ASN A 159 2.01 4.42 7.79
N PHE A 160 0.86 4.73 8.40
CA PHE A 160 0.59 6.08 8.89
C PHE A 160 1.02 6.21 10.34
N ARG A 161 1.54 7.40 10.66
CA ARG A 161 1.55 7.86 12.05
C ARG A 161 0.12 7.94 12.57
N LYS A 162 -0.04 7.80 13.89
CA LYS A 162 -1.36 7.78 14.54
C LYS A 162 -2.26 8.97 14.20
N ASP A 163 -1.70 10.18 14.16
CA ASP A 163 -2.41 11.40 13.76
C ASP A 163 -2.93 11.32 12.32
N LEU A 164 -2.05 10.96 11.39
CA LEU A 164 -2.41 10.78 9.98
C LEU A 164 -3.42 9.63 9.76
N ALA A 165 -3.33 8.56 10.55
CA ALA A 165 -4.29 7.46 10.51
C ALA A 165 -5.69 7.90 10.97
N ILE A 166 -5.77 8.74 12.00
CA ILE A 166 -7.03 9.33 12.47
C ILE A 166 -7.63 10.25 11.40
N ASP A 167 -6.81 11.11 10.79
CA ASP A 167 -7.25 12.01 9.72
C ASP A 167 -7.75 11.22 8.50
N PHE A 168 -7.03 10.15 8.14
CA PHE A 168 -7.42 9.26 7.04
C PHE A 168 -8.75 8.54 7.32
N LEU A 169 -8.91 7.94 8.49
CA LEU A 169 -10.16 7.27 8.88
C LEU A 169 -11.34 8.26 8.99
N SER A 170 -11.07 9.48 9.45
CA SER A 170 -12.08 10.56 9.49
C SER A 170 -12.48 10.99 8.08
N SER A 171 -11.53 11.07 7.15
CA SER A 171 -11.79 11.34 5.74
C SER A 171 -12.68 10.26 5.12
N ILE A 172 -12.39 8.97 5.37
CA ILE A 172 -13.26 7.86 4.94
C ILE A 172 -14.65 8.02 5.55
N GLN A 173 -14.74 8.21 6.87
CA GLN A 173 -16.03 8.33 7.55
C GLN A 173 -16.89 9.48 7.02
N SER A 174 -16.30 10.64 6.73
CA SER A 174 -17.03 11.80 6.19
C SER A 174 -17.61 11.58 4.80
N ASN A 175 -17.08 10.58 4.11
CA ASN A 175 -17.41 10.23 2.74
C ASN A 175 -18.41 9.08 2.67
N LEU A 176 -18.42 8.17 3.65
CA LEU A 176 -19.39 7.08 3.72
C LEU A 176 -20.79 7.57 4.12
N GLN A 177 -21.81 6.90 3.58
CA GLN A 177 -23.22 7.11 3.90
C GLN A 177 -23.78 5.98 4.77
N LYS A 178 -24.98 6.18 5.31
CA LYS A 178 -25.68 5.12 6.04
C LYS A 178 -25.91 3.91 5.11
N GLY A 179 -25.41 2.75 5.53
CA GLY A 179 -25.49 1.50 4.76
C GLY A 179 -24.21 1.16 4.02
N ASP A 180 -23.27 2.09 3.92
CA ASP A 180 -21.93 1.81 3.41
C ASP A 180 -21.09 1.05 4.46
N PHE A 181 -20.01 0.43 3.98
CA PHE A 181 -19.08 -0.33 4.81
C PHE A 181 -17.64 0.13 4.64
N LEU A 182 -16.86 -0.01 5.71
CA LEU A 182 -15.41 -0.01 5.67
C LEU A 182 -14.92 -1.41 6.05
N LEU A 183 -14.23 -2.08 5.13
CA LEU A 183 -13.47 -3.30 5.40
C LEU A 183 -11.99 -2.93 5.51
N ILE A 184 -11.44 -3.05 6.71
CA ILE A 184 -10.06 -2.67 7.00
C ILE A 184 -9.28 -3.84 7.61
N GLY A 185 -8.08 -4.07 7.10
CA GLY A 185 -7.15 -5.08 7.61
C GLY A 185 -6.22 -4.49 8.67
N PHE A 186 -6.06 -5.19 9.79
CA PHE A 186 -5.07 -4.87 10.82
C PHE A 186 -4.21 -6.09 11.09
N ASP A 187 -2.89 -5.97 10.95
CA ASP A 187 -2.00 -6.99 11.48
C ASP A 187 -1.85 -6.83 13.00
N LEU A 188 -2.04 -7.93 13.73
CA LEU A 188 -2.11 -7.91 15.20
C LEU A 188 -0.73 -8.11 15.83
N LYS A 189 -0.52 -7.57 17.03
CA LYS A 189 0.67 -7.90 17.84
C LYS A 189 0.73 -9.41 18.07
N LYS A 190 1.92 -9.99 17.89
CA LYS A 190 2.18 -11.42 18.08
C LYS A 190 3.67 -11.63 18.37
N ASP A 191 4.16 -12.86 18.26
CA ASP A 191 5.57 -13.19 18.48
C ASP A 191 6.51 -12.18 17.76
N PRO A 192 7.33 -11.42 18.52
CA PRO A 192 8.24 -10.43 17.98
C PRO A 192 9.19 -10.98 16.92
N LYS A 193 9.64 -12.23 17.08
CA LYS A 193 10.55 -12.86 16.11
C LYS A 193 9.88 -13.10 14.78
N ARG A 194 8.62 -13.54 14.81
CA ARG A 194 7.81 -13.77 13.61
C ARG A 194 7.53 -12.47 12.86
N ILE A 195 7.21 -11.40 13.59
CA ILE A 195 7.00 -10.08 12.97
C ILE A 195 8.32 -9.57 12.38
N LEU A 196 9.41 -9.59 13.14
CA LEU A 196 10.69 -9.10 12.64
C LEU A 196 11.15 -9.87 11.40
N ALA A 197 11.00 -11.20 11.37
CA ALA A 197 11.34 -12.01 10.20
C ALA A 197 10.55 -11.61 8.95
N ALA A 198 9.27 -11.24 9.10
CA ALA A 198 8.46 -10.77 7.96
C ALA A 198 9.06 -9.50 7.31
N TYR A 199 9.75 -8.66 8.07
CA TYR A 199 10.38 -7.43 7.57
C TYR A 199 11.90 -7.55 7.43
N ASN A 200 12.47 -8.73 7.67
CA ASN A 200 13.91 -9.01 7.60
C ASN A 200 14.13 -10.42 7.08
N ASP A 201 13.59 -10.68 5.88
CA ASP A 201 13.62 -12.01 5.30
C ASP A 201 15.05 -12.47 4.99
N SER A 202 15.26 -13.78 5.08
CA SER A 202 16.56 -14.41 4.89
C SER A 202 17.10 -14.28 3.44
N GLN A 203 16.21 -14.03 2.48
CA GLN A 203 16.55 -13.89 1.06
C GLN A 203 16.99 -12.46 0.70
N GLY A 204 16.83 -11.48 1.61
CA GLY A 204 17.24 -10.09 1.42
C GLY A 204 16.32 -9.30 0.47
N VAL A 205 15.11 -9.77 0.18
CA VAL A 205 14.18 -9.09 -0.73
C VAL A 205 13.63 -7.82 -0.08
N THR A 206 13.31 -7.84 1.22
CA THR A 206 12.88 -6.66 1.98
C THR A 206 14.00 -5.63 2.11
N LYS A 207 15.25 -6.09 2.26
CA LYS A 207 16.43 -5.22 2.17
C LYS A 207 16.50 -4.54 0.81
N ALA A 208 16.37 -5.28 -0.28
CA ALA A 208 16.36 -4.72 -1.63
C ALA A 208 15.22 -3.71 -1.84
N PHE A 209 14.02 -4.01 -1.34
CA PHE A 209 12.86 -3.10 -1.37
C PHE A 209 13.12 -1.79 -0.63
N ASN A 210 13.68 -1.86 0.59
CA ASN A 210 14.03 -0.68 1.37
C ASN A 210 15.14 0.16 0.69
N MET A 211 16.16 -0.50 0.15
CA MET A 211 17.28 0.13 -0.54
C MET A 211 16.88 0.75 -1.88
N ASN A 212 15.83 0.25 -2.53
CA ASN A 212 15.32 0.77 -3.80
C ASN A 212 14.99 2.27 -3.74
N LEU A 213 14.61 2.80 -2.57
CA LEU A 213 14.37 4.22 -2.40
C LEU A 213 15.62 5.07 -2.70
N LEU A 214 16.82 4.61 -2.32
CA LEU A 214 18.07 5.29 -2.65
C LEU A 214 18.35 5.24 -4.15
N THR A 215 18.12 4.08 -4.79
CA THR A 215 18.21 3.92 -6.25
C THR A 215 17.28 4.88 -6.99
N ARG A 216 16.04 5.02 -6.50
CA ARG A 216 15.05 5.94 -7.05
C ARG A 216 15.50 7.40 -6.91
N ILE A 217 16.01 7.80 -5.74
CA ILE A 217 16.55 9.14 -5.52
C ILE A 217 17.72 9.40 -6.48
N ASN A 218 18.66 8.45 -6.63
CA ASN A 218 19.76 8.58 -7.57
C ASN A 218 19.26 8.83 -9.00
N LYS A 219 18.29 8.03 -9.44
CA LYS A 219 17.74 8.11 -10.80
C LYS A 219 16.95 9.39 -11.06
N GLU A 220 16.05 9.78 -10.15
CA GLU A 220 15.12 10.89 -10.39
C GLU A 220 15.69 12.25 -9.97
N LEU A 221 16.60 12.30 -9.01
CA LEU A 221 17.16 13.55 -8.44
C LEU A 221 18.66 13.73 -8.72
N ASP A 222 19.23 12.91 -9.61
CA ASP A 222 20.67 12.90 -9.94
C ASP A 222 21.52 12.85 -8.65
N GLY A 223 21.15 11.88 -7.81
CA GLY A 223 21.80 11.57 -6.54
C GLY A 223 22.93 10.56 -6.69
N ASP A 224 23.86 10.56 -5.74
CA ASP A 224 25.03 9.68 -5.72
C ASP A 224 25.11 8.79 -4.48
N PHE A 225 23.96 8.37 -3.92
CA PHE A 225 23.92 7.36 -2.86
C PHE A 225 24.68 6.10 -3.30
N LYS A 226 25.72 5.74 -2.56
CA LYS A 226 26.40 4.44 -2.68
C LYS A 226 25.66 3.43 -1.82
N LEU A 227 24.93 2.52 -2.45
CA LEU A 227 24.06 1.59 -1.74
C LEU A 227 24.84 0.66 -0.80
N GLU A 228 26.08 0.32 -1.15
CA GLU A 228 27.00 -0.48 -0.32
C GLU A 228 27.33 0.18 1.03
N ASN A 229 27.12 1.50 1.16
CA ASN A 229 27.37 2.25 2.39
C ASN A 229 26.16 2.28 3.34
N PHE A 230 25.10 1.53 3.05
CA PHE A 230 23.91 1.45 3.89
C PHE A 230 23.54 0.01 4.22
N ASP A 231 23.17 -0.22 5.47
CA ASP A 231 22.59 -1.47 5.91
C ASP A 231 21.11 -1.35 6.26
N HIS A 232 20.35 -2.39 5.94
CA HIS A 232 18.94 -2.48 6.26
C HIS A 232 18.80 -2.99 7.69
N ASN A 233 18.21 -2.16 8.56
CA ASN A 233 18.07 -2.45 9.97
C ASN A 233 16.61 -2.29 10.41
N PRO A 234 15.75 -3.27 10.16
CA PRO A 234 14.37 -3.25 10.62
C PRO A 234 14.31 -3.54 12.12
N ILE A 235 13.35 -2.92 12.81
CA ILE A 235 13.05 -3.20 14.21
C ILE A 235 11.55 -3.45 14.38
N TYR A 236 11.22 -4.22 15.41
CA TYR A 236 9.87 -4.35 15.91
C TYR A 236 9.85 -4.08 17.41
N ASP A 237 9.01 -3.15 17.83
CA ASP A 237 8.76 -2.88 19.24
C ASP A 237 7.48 -3.60 19.69
N PRO A 238 7.56 -4.62 20.57
CA PRO A 238 6.39 -5.39 21.00
C PRO A 238 5.43 -4.60 21.89
N LEU A 239 5.89 -3.55 22.57
CA LEU A 239 5.05 -2.73 23.45
C LEU A 239 4.16 -1.82 22.61
N THR A 240 4.75 -1.09 21.65
CA THR A 240 3.99 -0.21 20.75
C THR A 240 3.28 -1.00 19.66
N GLY A 241 3.89 -2.08 19.16
CA GLY A 241 3.46 -2.85 18.00
C GLY A 241 3.97 -2.29 16.67
N GLU A 242 4.89 -1.31 16.71
CA GLU A 242 5.40 -0.65 15.51
C GLU A 242 6.55 -1.46 14.90
N CYS A 243 6.46 -1.67 13.58
CA CYS A 243 7.61 -2.05 12.77
C CYS A 243 8.22 -0.78 12.18
N ARG A 244 9.53 -0.62 12.29
CA ARG A 244 10.25 0.50 11.68
C ARG A 244 11.40 -0.04 10.84
N SER A 245 11.54 0.48 9.63
CA SER A 245 12.64 0.16 8.73
C SER A 245 13.65 1.31 8.74
N TYR A 246 14.91 0.99 8.98
CA TYR A 246 16.00 1.95 8.91
C TYR A 246 16.98 1.59 7.81
N LEU A 247 17.64 2.61 7.26
CA LEU A 247 18.87 2.50 6.50
C LEU A 247 19.97 3.17 7.33
N ILE A 248 20.94 2.38 7.78
CA ILE A 248 22.03 2.84 8.65
C ILE A 248 23.28 2.98 7.79
N ALA A 249 23.85 4.19 7.77
CA ALA A 249 25.13 4.42 7.12
C ALA A 249 26.23 3.60 7.83
N THR A 250 27.01 2.83 7.08
CA THR A 250 28.11 2.01 7.61
C THR A 250 29.41 2.79 7.77
N GLU A 251 29.52 3.93 7.10
CA GLU A 251 30.63 4.88 7.17
C GLU A 251 30.12 6.30 6.96
N GLU A 252 30.90 7.29 7.39
CA GLU A 252 30.62 8.70 7.12
C GLU A 252 30.81 9.00 5.63
N HIS A 253 29.81 9.62 5.02
CA HIS A 253 29.86 10.05 3.62
C HIS A 253 28.91 11.22 3.38
N GLU A 254 29.18 11.99 2.34
CA GLU A 254 28.30 13.05 1.84
C GLU A 254 27.56 12.54 0.60
N VAL A 255 26.28 12.87 0.48
CA VAL A 255 25.49 12.60 -0.73
C VAL A 255 25.08 13.91 -1.38
N CYS A 256 25.31 14.04 -2.68
CA CYS A 256 24.93 15.17 -3.50
C CYS A 256 23.70 14.84 -4.34
N LEU A 257 22.64 15.63 -4.19
CA LEU A 257 21.43 15.58 -5.00
C LEU A 257 21.41 16.76 -5.96
N LYS A 258 21.97 16.58 -7.16
CA LYS A 258 22.24 17.70 -8.09
C LYS A 258 20.98 18.38 -8.57
N SER A 259 19.90 17.63 -8.82
CA SER A 259 18.63 18.21 -9.30
C SER A 259 18.00 19.20 -8.32
N ILE A 260 18.35 19.13 -7.03
CA ILE A 260 17.89 20.03 -5.98
C ILE A 260 19.02 20.80 -5.30
N GLN A 261 20.24 20.73 -5.83
CA GLN A 261 21.44 21.43 -5.32
C GLN A 261 21.67 21.22 -3.81
N LYS A 262 21.48 19.98 -3.34
CA LYS A 262 21.55 19.63 -1.92
C LYS A 262 22.70 18.68 -1.62
N LYS A 263 23.35 18.88 -0.47
CA LYS A 263 24.31 17.96 0.14
C LYS A 263 23.80 17.53 1.52
N VAL A 264 23.92 16.25 1.88
CA VAL A 264 23.36 15.66 3.11
C VAL A 264 24.25 14.63 3.77
#